data_AF-A0A0A8Z3M2-F1
#
_entry.id   AF-A0A0A8Z3M2-F1
#
_cell.length_a   1.000
_cell.length_b   1.000
_cell.length_c   1.000
_cell.angle_alpha   90.00
_cell.angle_beta   90.00
_cell.angle_gamma   90.00
#
_symmetry.space_group_name_H-M   'P 1'
#
loop_
_entity.id
_entity.type
_entity.pdbx_description
1 polymer ?
#
loop_
_entity_poly.entity_id
_entity_poly.type
_entity_poly.pdbx_seq_one_letter_code
_entity_poly.pdbx_strand_id
1 'polypeptide(L)' 'MDHNIEQAKNMKLLLGVFEHLPGLKINFHKSELFCYGDAKECEDQYTQLFGCAIGALPIKYLGIPMIHRKLRNSN' A
#
# COMPACT_ATOMS: atom_id res chain seq x y z
N MET A 1 3.80 -0.14 -14.04
CA MET A 1 3.11 -1.20 -13.27
C MET A 1 1.67 -1.02 -13.62
N ASP A 2 1.19 -1.80 -14.58
CA ASP A 2 -0.13 -1.59 -15.16
C ASP A 2 -1.18 -1.90 -14.10
N HIS A 3 -2.23 -1.10 -14.04
CA HIS A 3 -3.35 -1.31 -13.13
C HIS A 3 -3.95 -2.71 -13.37
N ASN A 4 -3.86 -3.58 -12.36
CA ASN A 4 -4.43 -4.93 -12.42
C ASN A 4 -5.13 -5.28 -11.10
N ILE A 5 -6.45 -5.20 -11.11
CA ILE A 5 -7.28 -5.45 -9.93
C ILE A 5 -7.28 -6.93 -9.51
N GLU A 6 -7.12 -7.87 -10.45
CA GLU A 6 -7.06 -9.31 -10.14
C GLU A 6 -5.79 -9.66 -9.36
N GLN A 7 -4.65 -9.06 -9.71
CA GLN A 7 -3.42 -9.21 -8.92
C GLN A 7 -3.58 -8.66 -7.51
N ALA A 8 -4.32 -7.56 -7.34
CA ALA A 8 -4.62 -6.99 -6.03
C ALA A 8 -5.51 -7.91 -5.18
N LYS A 9 -6.52 -8.57 -5.78
CA LYS A 9 -7.35 -9.57 -5.11
C LYS A 9 -6.51 -10.76 -4.64
N ASN A 10 -5.62 -11.25 -5.50
CA ASN A 10 -4.69 -12.32 -5.15
C ASN A 10 -3.79 -11.92 -3.97
N MET A 11 -3.30 -10.68 -3.94
CA MET A 11 -2.54 -10.16 -2.82
C MET A 11 -3.36 -10.14 -1.52
N LYS A 12 -4.62 -9.68 -1.56
CA LYS A 12 -5.50 -9.70 -0.38
C LYS A 12 -5.72 -11.11 0.16
N LEU A 13 -5.88 -12.10 -0.73
CA LEU A 13 -5.98 -13.51 -0.37
C LEU A 13 -4.71 -14.01 0.33
N LEU A 14 -3.53 -13.73 -0.25
CA LEU A 14 -2.24 -14.11 0.34
C LEU A 14 -2.04 -13.50 1.72
N LEU A 15 -2.39 -12.22 1.90
CA LEU A 15 -2.34 -11.54 3.19
C LEU A 15 -3.26 -12.20 4.22
N GLY A 16 -4.48 -12.59 3.84
CA GLY A 16 -5.40 -13.31 4.73
C GLY A 16 -4.92 -14.70 5.13
N VAL A 17 -4.31 -15.44 4.20
CA VAL A 17 -3.67 -16.74 4.50
C VAL A 17 -2.45 -16.54 5.42
N PHE A 18 -1.66 -15.49 5.18
CA PHE A 18 -0.53 -15.12 6.03
C PHE A 18 -0.96 -14.69 7.43
N GLU A 19 -2.18 -14.21 7.67
CA GLU A 19 -2.67 -14.02 9.04
C GLU A 19 -2.91 -15.36 9.74
N HIS A 20 -3.49 -16.32 9.04
CA HIS A 20 -3.89 -17.60 9.62
C HIS A 20 -2.73 -18.53 9.93
N LEU A 21 -1.71 -18.61 9.08
CA LEU A 21 -0.60 -19.58 9.25
C LEU A 21 0.31 -19.31 10.47
N PRO A 22 0.85 -18.10 10.69
CA PRO A 22 1.66 -17.75 11.85
C PRO A 22 0.83 -17.30 13.06
N GLY A 23 -0.50 -17.22 12.94
CA GLY A 23 -1.37 -16.68 13.99
C GLY A 23 -1.16 -15.17 14.25
N LEU A 24 -0.64 -14.45 13.26
CA LEU A 24 -0.41 -13.01 13.33
C LEU A 24 -1.61 -12.27 12.74
N LYS A 25 -1.86 -11.03 13.17
CA LYS A 25 -2.91 -10.19 12.62
C LYS A 25 -2.30 -8.96 11.96
N ILE A 26 -2.63 -8.74 10.70
CA ILE A 26 -2.28 -7.54 9.96
C ILE A 26 -3.08 -6.38 10.56
N ASN A 27 -2.39 -5.31 10.90
CA ASN A 27 -3.03 -4.11 11.40
C ASN A 27 -3.43 -3.21 10.24
N PHE A 28 -4.62 -3.45 9.67
CA PHE A 28 -5.16 -2.65 8.59
C PHE A 28 -5.39 -1.18 8.98
N HIS A 29 -5.59 -0.87 10.27
CA HIS A 29 -5.72 0.52 10.75
C HIS A 29 -4.40 1.31 10.74
N LYS A 30 -3.25 0.62 10.84
CA LYS A 30 -1.92 1.23 10.67
C LYS A 30 -1.39 1.10 9.24
N SER A 31 -2.12 0.39 8.37
CA SER A 31 -1.72 0.16 7.00
C SER A 31 -2.39 1.20 6.10
N GLU A 32 -1.63 1.75 5.17
CA GLU A 32 -2.11 2.74 4.21
C GLU A 32 -1.85 2.24 2.78
N LEU A 33 -2.76 2.55 1.87
CA LEU A 33 -2.63 2.31 0.43
C LEU A 33 -2.08 3.55 -0.26
N PHE A 34 -1.19 3.35 -1.23
CA PHE A 34 -0.65 4.43 -2.04
C PHE A 34 -0.87 4.09 -3.52
N CYS A 35 -1.85 4.74 -4.15
CA CYS A 35 -2.15 4.57 -5.57
C CYS A 35 -1.45 5.65 -6.41
N TYR A 36 -0.81 5.24 -7.51
CA TYR A 36 -0.09 6.12 -8.44
C TYR A 36 -0.42 5.75 -9.89
N GLY A 37 -0.24 6.71 -10.81
CA GLY A 37 -0.56 6.51 -12.23
C GLY A 37 -2.01 6.06 -12.42
N ASP A 38 -2.23 5.11 -13.32
CA ASP A 38 -3.56 4.56 -13.66
C ASP A 38 -4.28 3.95 -12.45
N ALA A 39 -3.54 3.45 -11.45
CA ALA A 39 -4.14 2.93 -10.22
C ALA A 39 -4.81 4.03 -9.37
N LYS A 40 -4.44 5.30 -9.56
CA LYS A 40 -5.06 6.44 -8.87
C LYS A 40 -6.50 6.67 -9.36
N GLU A 41 -6.78 6.40 -10.63
CA GLU A 41 -8.14 6.48 -11.19
C GLU A 41 -9.07 5.42 -10.61
N CYS A 42 -8.51 4.30 -10.15
CA CYS A 42 -9.24 3.18 -9.54
C CYS A 42 -9.05 3.11 -8.02
N GLU A 43 -8.64 4.20 -7.37
CA GLU A 43 -8.29 4.23 -5.94
C GLU A 43 -9.40 3.71 -5.02
N ASP A 44 -10.66 4.03 -5.32
CA ASP A 44 -11.82 3.58 -4.54
C ASP A 44 -11.95 2.05 -4.55
N GLN A 45 -11.66 1.41 -5.70
CA GLN A 45 -11.70 -0.05 -5.81
C GLN A 45 -10.63 -0.71 -4.93
N TYR A 46 -9.43 -0.14 -4.88
CA TYR A 46 -8.35 -0.62 -4.01
C TYR A 46 -8.68 -0.40 -2.54
N THR A 47 -9.21 0.78 -2.20
CA THR A 47 -9.62 1.12 -0.83
C THR A 47 -10.67 0.14 -0.32
N GLN A 48 -11.70 -0.13 -1.14
CA GLN A 48 -12.75 -1.09 -0.82
C GLN A 48 -12.20 -2.53 -0.70
N LEU A 49 -11.26 -2.92 -1.56
CA LEU A 49 -10.68 -4.26 -1.56
C LEU A 49 -9.85 -4.56 -0.30
N PHE A 50 -8.99 -3.62 0.10
CA PHE A 50 -8.10 -3.85 1.25
C PHE A 50 -8.69 -3.38 2.58
N GLY A 51 -9.56 -2.37 2.57
CA GLY A 51 -10.09 -1.71 3.77
C GLY A 51 -9.08 -0.81 4.48
N CYS A 52 -8.02 -0.37 3.78
CA CYS A 52 -6.99 0.51 4.31
C CYS A 52 -7.31 1.98 3.97
N ALA A 53 -6.81 2.90 4.78
CA ALA A 53 -6.84 4.33 4.41
C ALA A 53 -5.91 4.60 3.21
N ILE A 54 -6.21 5.65 2.44
CA ILE A 54 -5.29 6.17 1.44
C ILE A 54 -4.23 7.02 2.13
N GLY A 55 -2.97 6.67 1.95
CA GLY A 55 -1.82 7.40 2.46
C GLY A 55 -1.35 8.49 1.51
N ALA A 56 -0.55 9.41 2.05
CA ALA A 56 0.11 10.47 1.30
C ALA A 56 1.61 10.50 1.57
N LEU A 57 2.41 10.84 0.56
CA LEU A 57 3.84 11.08 0.73
C LEU A 57 4.12 12.49 1.28
N PRO A 58 5.25 12.69 1.99
CA PRO A 58 6.28 11.70 2.33
C PRO A 58 5.89 10.82 3.52
N ILE A 59 6.24 9.54 3.47
CA ILE A 59 6.15 8.64 4.64
C ILE A 59 7.54 8.34 5.19
N LYS A 60 7.62 7.87 6.43
CA LYS A 60 8.87 7.36 7.00
C LYS A 60 8.80 5.84 7.06
N TYR A 61 9.75 5.19 6.39
CA TYR A 61 9.96 3.76 6.54
C TYR A 61 11.21 3.53 7.38
N LEU A 62 11.04 3.00 8.60
CA LEU A 62 12.14 2.78 9.56
C LEU A 62 13.00 4.04 9.81
N GLY A 63 12.35 5.21 9.87
CA GLY A 63 13.02 6.51 10.08
C GLY A 63 13.55 7.17 8.79
N ILE A 64 13.56 6.47 7.66
CA ILE A 64 14.02 6.99 6.38
C ILE A 64 12.83 7.59 5.62
N PRO A 65 12.89 8.87 5.20
CA PRO A 65 11.83 9.47 4.42
C PRO A 65 11.76 8.83 3.02
N MET A 66 10.63 8.21 2.72
CA MET A 66 10.26 7.75 1.38
C MET A 66 9.57 8.91 0.68
N ILE A 67 10.18 9.40 -0.39
CA ILE A 67 9.68 10.55 -1.16
C ILE A 67 9.80 10.21 -2.64
N HIS A 68 8.78 10.57 -3.43
CA HIS A 68 8.79 10.33 -4.88
C HIS A 68 9.82 11.21 -5.61
N ARG A 69 10.24 12.32 -5.01
CA ARG A 69 11.21 13.25 -5.59
C ARG A 69 12.64 12.81 -5.29
N LYS A 70 13.53 12.94 -6.27
CA LYS A 70 14.97 12.72 -6.11
C LYS A 70 15.51 13.58 -4.96
N LEU A 71 16.05 12.94 -3.93
CA LEU A 71 16.73 13.61 -2.83
C LEU A 71 17.93 14.37 -3.40
N ARG A 72 17.98 15.68 -3.15
CA ARG A 72 19.16 16.50 -3.44
C ARG A 72 19.92 16.64 -2.13
N ASN A 73 21.18 16.23 -2.12
CA ASN A 73 22.05 16.62 -1.03
C ASN A 73 22.38 18.10 -1.22
N SER A 74 22.16 18.91 -0.19
CA SER A 74 22.64 20.28 -0.16
C SER A 74 24.10 20.20 0.30
N ASN A 75 25.04 20.55 -0.58
CA ASN A 75 26.40 20.87 -0.18
C ASN A 75 26.49 22.39 -0.03
#